data_AF-A0A1A2H8I5-F1
#
_entry.id   AF-A0A1A2H8I5-F1
#
_cell.length_a   1.000
_cell.length_b   1.000
_cell.length_c   1.000
_cell.angle_alpha   90.00
_cell.angle_beta   90.00
_cell.angle_gamma   90.00
#
_symmetry.space_group_name_H-M   'P 1'
#
loop_
_entity.id
_entity.type
_entity.pdbx_description
1 polymer ?
#
loop_
_entity_poly.entity_id
_entity_poly.type
_entity_poly.pdbx_seq_one_letter_code
_entity_poly.pdbx_strand_id
1 'polypeptide(L)'
;MLEATNDEVDLNEAVVLYLSRYPASNRAEFDSRFGPAAAAVMEWVRSVLNEAMRVEPDWDRMTLNDAGEYVEAVMRERHPSLTPQALEAIGNYYTFQTR
;
A
#
# COMPACT_ATOMS: atom_id res chain seq x y z
N MET A 1 -0.73 26.13 5.89
CA MET A 1 -1.63 25.57 4.87
C MET A 1 -0.74 24.78 3.94
N LEU A 2 -0.60 23.48 4.21
CA LEU A 2 0.27 22.60 3.45
C LEU A 2 -0.56 22.05 2.30
N GLU A 3 -0.32 22.53 1.08
CA GLU A 3 -0.70 21.79 -0.12
C GLU A 3 0.10 20.48 -0.06
N ALA A 4 -0.57 19.37 0.25
CA ALA A 4 -0.02 18.07 -0.07
C ALA A 4 0.33 18.14 -1.56
N THR A 5 1.60 18.05 -1.91
CA THR A 5 2.05 18.13 -3.30
C THR A 5 1.28 17.07 -4.07
N ASN A 6 0.68 17.41 -5.22
CA ASN A 6 -0.14 16.48 -6.03
C ASN A 6 0.48 15.08 -6.14
N ASP A 7 1.82 15.00 -6.19
CA ASP A 7 2.60 13.77 -6.18
C ASP A 7 2.29 12.84 -5.00
N GLU A 8 2.14 13.34 -3.77
CA GLU A 8 1.81 12.52 -2.59
C GLU A 8 0.39 11.98 -2.66
N VAL A 9 -0.56 12.80 -3.13
CA VAL A 9 -1.95 12.38 -3.33
C VAL A 9 -2.01 11.33 -4.43
N ASP A 10 -1.26 11.51 -5.51
CA ASP A 10 -1.14 10.56 -6.62
C ASP A 10 -0.53 9.21 -6.15
N LEU A 11 0.47 9.23 -5.26
CA LEU A 11 1.06 8.00 -4.71
C LEU A 11 0.13 7.25 -3.75
N ASN A 12 -0.61 7.97 -2.91
CA ASN A 12 -1.65 7.38 -2.05
C ASN A 12 -2.76 6.74 -2.87
N GLU A 13 -3.26 7.46 -3.87
CA GLU A 13 -4.24 6.95 -4.81
C GLU A 13 -3.68 5.75 -5.58
N ALA A 14 -2.40 5.73 -5.93
CA ALA A 14 -1.78 4.61 -6.60
C ALA A 14 -1.83 3.32 -5.77
N VAL A 15 -1.54 3.39 -4.47
CA VAL A 15 -1.63 2.21 -3.58
C VAL A 15 -3.07 1.69 -3.54
N VAL A 16 -4.02 2.58 -3.28
CA VAL A 16 -5.44 2.22 -3.17
C VAL A 16 -5.96 1.65 -4.49
N LEU A 17 -5.66 2.33 -5.60
CA LEU A 17 -6.08 1.90 -6.93
C LEU A 17 -5.47 0.53 -7.24
N TYR A 18 -4.16 0.34 -7.06
CA TYR A 18 -3.48 -0.92 -7.33
C TYR A 18 -4.12 -2.09 -6.57
N LEU A 19 -4.45 -1.91 -5.29
CA LEU A 19 -4.97 -2.96 -4.43
C LEU A 19 -6.50 -3.15 -4.53
N SER A 20 -7.24 -2.22 -5.12
CA SER A 20 -8.71 -2.22 -5.16
C SER A 20 -9.37 -3.47 -5.76
N ARG A 21 -8.67 -4.17 -6.65
CA ARG A 21 -9.16 -5.41 -7.29
C ARG A 21 -8.27 -6.62 -7.03
N TYR A 22 -7.23 -6.48 -6.22
CA TYR A 22 -6.27 -7.56 -6.02
C TYR A 22 -6.97 -8.84 -5.50
N PRO A 23 -6.65 -10.03 -6.03
CA PRO A 23 -5.58 -10.34 -7.00
C PRO A 23 -5.96 -10.15 -8.48
N ALA A 24 -7.18 -9.74 -8.79
CA ALA A 24 -7.55 -9.41 -10.17
C ALA A 24 -6.85 -8.14 -10.65
N SER A 25 -6.58 -8.07 -11.95
CA SER A 25 -5.89 -6.94 -12.56
C SER A 25 -6.82 -5.74 -12.77
N ASN A 26 -6.31 -4.55 -12.44
CA ASN A 26 -6.87 -3.23 -12.77
C ASN A 26 -5.89 -2.43 -13.65
N ARG A 27 -5.02 -3.12 -14.38
CA ARG A 27 -3.91 -2.52 -15.15
C ARG A 27 -4.36 -1.39 -16.09
N ALA A 28 -5.46 -1.58 -16.82
CA ALA A 28 -5.97 -0.59 -17.75
C ALA A 28 -6.43 0.70 -17.05
N GLU A 29 -7.06 0.57 -15.88
CA GLU A 29 -7.50 1.71 -15.06
C GLU A 29 -6.29 2.45 -14.48
N PHE A 30 -5.30 1.70 -14.01
CA PHE A 30 -4.03 2.24 -13.52
C PHE A 30 -3.26 3.00 -14.61
N ASP A 31 -3.09 2.39 -15.80
CA ASP A 31 -2.42 3.02 -16.94
C ASP A 31 -3.18 4.28 -17.40
N SER A 32 -4.52 4.27 -17.38
CA SER A 32 -5.35 5.43 -17.71
C SER A 32 -5.20 6.57 -16.69
N ARG A 33 -5.02 6.25 -15.39
CA ARG A 33 -4.93 7.25 -14.31
C ARG A 33 -3.56 7.93 -14.25
N PHE A 34 -2.49 7.18 -14.49
CA PHE A 34 -1.11 7.68 -14.34
C PHE A 34 -0.39 7.92 -15.67
N GLY A 35 -0.96 7.47 -16.79
CA GLY A 35 -0.46 7.74 -18.13
C GLY A 35 1.02 7.39 -18.30
N PRO A 36 1.86 8.31 -18.82
CA PRO A 36 3.30 8.06 -18.99
C PRO A 36 4.05 7.70 -17.71
N ALA A 37 3.56 8.14 -16.54
CA ALA A 37 4.19 7.85 -15.25
C ALA A 37 3.82 6.47 -14.68
N ALA A 38 2.82 5.78 -15.26
CA ALA A 38 2.25 4.55 -14.71
C ALA A 38 3.29 3.47 -14.39
N ALA A 39 4.32 3.31 -15.24
CA ALA A 39 5.38 2.33 -15.01
C ALA A 39 6.20 2.64 -13.74
N ALA A 40 6.62 3.90 -13.58
CA ALA A 40 7.40 4.34 -12.41
C ALA A 40 6.56 4.30 -11.12
N VAL A 41 5.31 4.75 -11.19
CA VAL A 41 4.39 4.70 -10.05
C VAL A 41 4.11 3.25 -9.64
N MET A 42 3.92 2.34 -10.60
CA MET A 42 3.72 0.92 -10.32
C MET A 42 4.96 0.27 -9.68
N GLU A 43 6.16 0.64 -10.12
CA GLU A 43 7.40 0.19 -9.50
C GLU A 43 7.50 0.67 -8.05
N TRP A 44 7.14 1.93 -7.79
CA TRP A 44 7.09 2.48 -6.44
C TRP A 44 6.08 1.72 -5.55
N VAL A 45 4.84 1.51 -6.03
CA VAL A 45 3.81 0.75 -5.28
C VAL A 45 4.34 -0.64 -4.94
N ARG A 46 4.93 -1.35 -5.92
CA ARG A 46 5.53 -2.68 -5.67
C ARG A 46 6.65 -2.63 -4.65
N SER A 47 7.47 -1.59 -4.64
CA SER A 47 8.52 -1.40 -3.64
C SER A 47 7.93 -1.31 -2.22
N VAL A 48 6.90 -0.47 -2.04
CA VAL A 48 6.17 -0.30 -0.77
C VAL A 48 5.54 -1.62 -0.30
N LEU A 49 4.88 -2.35 -1.21
CA LEU A 49 4.27 -3.64 -0.86
C LEU A 49 5.32 -4.71 -0.51
N ASN A 50 6.44 -4.75 -1.25
CA ASN A 50 7.55 -5.64 -0.92
C ASN A 50 8.18 -5.30 0.43
N GLU A 51 8.20 -4.02 0.83
CA GLU A 51 8.63 -3.61 2.15
C GLU A 51 7.67 -4.09 3.24
N ALA A 52 6.36 -3.91 3.05
CA ALA A 52 5.33 -4.39 3.96
C ALA A 52 5.43 -5.92 4.16
N MET A 53 5.67 -6.68 3.09
CA MET A 53 5.84 -8.14 3.18
C MET A 53 7.12 -8.59 3.91
N ARG A 54 8.07 -7.68 4.17
CA ARG A 54 9.27 -7.97 4.97
C ARG A 54 9.10 -7.62 6.44
N VAL A 55 7.96 -7.06 6.83
CA VAL A 55 7.64 -6.89 8.25
C VAL A 55 7.40 -8.28 8.85
N GLU A 56 7.98 -8.52 10.01
CA GLU A 56 7.91 -9.78 10.75
C GLU A 56 7.06 -9.58 12.01
N PRO A 57 5.74 -9.86 11.96
CA PRO A 57 4.90 -9.94 13.15
C PRO A 57 5.36 -11.05 14.10
N ASP A 58 5.15 -10.85 15.39
CA ASP A 58 5.38 -11.87 16.42
C ASP A 58 4.21 -12.86 16.40
N TRP A 59 4.30 -13.90 15.57
CA TRP A 59 3.23 -14.90 15.40
C TRP A 59 2.96 -15.75 16.63
N ASP A 60 3.87 -15.80 17.62
CA ASP A 60 3.61 -16.47 18.89
C ASP A 60 2.62 -15.66 19.76
N ARG A 61 2.38 -14.39 19.40
CA ARG A 61 1.58 -13.44 20.20
C ARG A 61 0.49 -12.71 19.42
N MET A 62 0.63 -12.60 18.11
CA MET A 62 -0.25 -11.82 17.24
C MET A 62 -1.18 -12.74 16.44
N THR A 63 -2.46 -12.38 16.41
CA THR A 63 -3.40 -12.96 15.44
C THR A 63 -3.13 -12.41 14.04
N LEU A 64 -3.76 -12.99 13.00
CA LEU A 64 -3.69 -12.45 11.64
C LEU A 64 -4.20 -10.99 11.56
N ASN A 65 -5.22 -10.64 12.36
CA ASN A 65 -5.71 -9.27 12.42
C ASN A 65 -4.69 -8.34 13.08
N ASP A 66 -4.12 -8.75 14.22
CA ASP A 66 -3.08 -7.97 14.91
C ASP A 66 -1.84 -7.77 14.02
N ALA A 67 -1.49 -8.78 13.22
CA ALA A 67 -0.40 -8.68 12.26
C ALA A 67 -0.68 -7.63 11.16
N GLY A 68 -1.92 -7.56 10.65
CA GLY A 68 -2.34 -6.52 9.72
C GLY A 68 -2.20 -5.12 10.32
N GLU A 69 -2.74 -4.91 11.52
CA GLU A 69 -2.65 -3.64 12.25
C GLU A 69 -1.20 -3.27 12.58
N TYR A 70 -0.37 -4.25 12.93
CA TYR A 70 1.06 -4.04 13.18
C TYR A 70 1.79 -3.60 11.92
N VAL A 71 1.53 -4.24 10.78
CA VAL A 71 2.11 -3.83 9.49
C VAL A 71 1.69 -2.40 9.13
N GLU A 72 0.42 -2.03 9.34
CA GLU A 72 -0.04 -0.65 9.13
C GLU A 72 0.72 0.36 9.99
N ALA A 73 0.93 0.05 11.27
CA ALA A 73 1.67 0.91 12.18
C ALA A 73 3.13 1.10 11.73
N VAL A 74 3.81 0.01 11.39
CA VAL A 74 5.19 0.05 10.89
C VAL A 74 5.28 0.84 9.58
N MET A 75 4.35 0.62 8.64
CA MET A 75 4.36 1.34 7.37
C MET A 75 4.04 2.82 7.54
N ARG A 76 3.19 3.19 8.51
CA ARG A 76 2.92 4.60 8.86
C ARG A 76 4.16 5.32 9.37
N GLU A 77 4.97 4.65 10.21
CA GLU A 77 6.21 5.21 10.74
C GLU A 77 7.25 5.42 9.63
N ARG A 78 7.35 4.47 8.70
CA ARG A 78 8.35 4.51 7.60
C ARG A 78 7.93 5.40 6.44
N HIS A 79 6.63 5.54 6.20
CA HIS A 79 6.05 6.37 5.14
C HIS A 79 5.00 7.33 5.72
N PRO A 80 5.42 8.41 6.41
CA PRO A 80 4.49 9.34 7.09
C PRO A 80 3.51 10.06 6.16
N SER A 81 3.79 10.10 4.85
CA SER A 81 2.91 10.67 3.83
C SER A 81 1.81 9.71 3.36
N LEU A 82 1.85 8.43 3.76
CA LEU A 82 0.76 7.50 3.48
C LEU A 82 -0.46 7.84 4.33
N THR A 83 -1.59 7.99 3.65
CA THR A 83 -2.90 8.21 4.22
C THR A 83 -3.39 6.95 4.94
N PRO A 84 -4.32 7.10 5.91
CA PRO A 84 -4.93 5.97 6.58
C PRO A 84 -5.53 4.93 5.62
N GLN A 85 -6.16 5.37 4.53
CA GLN A 85 -6.77 4.47 3.54
C GLN A 85 -5.73 3.63 2.77
N ALA A 86 -4.59 4.24 2.40
CA ALA A 86 -3.51 3.52 1.74
C ALA A 86 -2.87 2.50 2.69
N LEU A 87 -2.69 2.87 3.97
CA LEU A 87 -2.17 1.98 5.01
C LEU A 87 -3.11 0.79 5.24
N GLU A 88 -4.41 1.03 5.41
CA GLU A 88 -5.42 -0.03 5.56
C GLU A 88 -5.40 -1.00 4.37
N ALA A 89 -5.28 -0.49 3.13
CA ALA A 89 -5.14 -1.33 1.95
C ALA A 89 -3.87 -2.23 2.02
N ILE A 90 -2.75 -1.69 2.51
CA ILE A 90 -1.49 -2.44 2.69
C ILE A 90 -1.64 -3.53 3.77
N GLY A 91 -2.27 -3.23 4.90
CA GLY A 91 -2.55 -4.22 5.96
C GLY A 91 -3.43 -5.36 5.46
N ASN A 92 -4.50 -5.02 4.73
CA ASN A 92 -5.38 -6.00 4.08
C ASN A 92 -4.64 -6.85 3.04
N TYR A 93 -3.76 -6.25 2.25
CA TYR A 93 -2.91 -6.97 1.31
C TYR A 93 -1.99 -7.99 2.02
N TYR A 94 -1.33 -7.56 3.11
CA TYR A 94 -0.44 -8.42 3.88
C TYR A 94 -1.18 -9.65 4.43
N THR A 95 -2.34 -9.43 5.07
CA THR A 95 -3.13 -10.52 5.66
C THR A 95 -3.69 -11.47 4.61
N PHE A 96 -4.09 -10.97 3.43
CA PHE A 96 -4.50 -11.80 2.30
C PHE A 96 -3.37 -12.73 1.83
N GLN A 97 -2.14 -12.22 1.72
CA GLN A 97 -0.98 -13.00 1.23
C GLN A 97 -0.46 -14.00 2.26
N THR A 98 -0.72 -13.77 3.54
CA THR A 98 -0.25 -14.61 4.66
C THR A 98 -1.25 -15.71 5.03
N ARG A 99 -2.47 -15.65 4.48
CA ARG A 99 -3.53 -16.65 4.68
C ARG A 99 -3.28 -17.92 3.87
#